data_AF-A0A660C5H7-F1
#
_entry.id   AF-A0A660C5H7-F1
#
_cell.length_a   1.000
_cell.length_b   1.000
_cell.length_c   1.000
_cell.angle_alpha   90.00
_cell.angle_beta   90.00
_cell.angle_gamma   90.00
#
_symmetry.space_group_name_H-M   'P 1'
#
loop_
_entity.id
_entity.type
_entity.pdbx_description
1 polymer ?
#
loop_
_entity_poly.entity_id
_entity_poly.type
_entity_poly.pdbx_seq_one_letter_code
_entity_poly.pdbx_strand_id
1 'polypeptide(L)'
;MGISGRADMPWLAQAAARVRRRVADLEPHDWSDQACRIRQEALDVDLWERRRRGRPVRLWSAQLVVRTAGLDADDARFRLACLAHPYHRIGDVPRLYATAGPTEWPVPDEYGAITDEEAAEAASLRRMYPAALAERRRRAVETGHVTGTGHAAEGATPVGGGGAGANVDGVDPDGVDPAARLHAADHAAALEMAGRGVRRTVAPGLIPSGLRCWQAWQRVLFLAGPGDARDRAEELAATVVDARGAVAASVASVQEEEGRRDPVDGRMVHPAYDVGPFGVEALWDDFDTDPRPPGDPDVLSAVLLRAAAYTRQEYGIGTARSGIHMNANLCNAPKITYPR
;
A
#
# COMPACT_ATOMS: atom_id res chain seq x y z
N MET A 1 -5.51 2.80 35.23
CA MET A 1 -5.21 1.35 35.23
C MET A 1 -3.92 1.16 34.44
N GLY A 2 -2.81 0.83 35.12
CA GLY A 2 -1.52 0.61 34.45
C GLY A 2 -1.50 -0.75 33.78
N ILE A 3 -1.48 -0.78 32.46
CA ILE A 3 -1.27 -2.01 31.69
C ILE A 3 0.18 -2.44 31.96
N SER A 4 0.33 -3.52 32.71
CA SER A 4 1.60 -4.17 32.99
C SER A 4 2.31 -4.51 31.68
N GLY A 5 3.31 -3.69 31.32
CA GLY A 5 4.18 -3.82 30.15
C GLY A 5 5.18 -4.97 30.22
N ARG A 6 4.75 -6.15 30.68
CA ARG A 6 5.62 -7.32 30.86
C ARG A 6 4.88 -8.63 30.54
N ALA A 7 4.42 -8.73 29.31
CA ALA A 7 4.32 -10.03 28.66
C ALA A 7 5.33 -10.02 27.51
N ASP A 8 6.61 -10.22 27.86
CA ASP A 8 7.56 -10.78 26.91
C ASP A 8 6.94 -12.07 26.40
N MET A 9 6.62 -12.13 25.10
CA MET A 9 6.02 -13.30 24.48
C MET A 9 6.94 -14.52 24.69
N PRO A 10 6.66 -15.42 25.66
CA PRO A 10 7.60 -16.47 26.02
C PRO A 10 7.81 -17.42 24.84
N TRP A 11 6.80 -17.53 23.98
CA TRP A 11 6.84 -18.39 22.81
C TRP A 11 7.76 -17.85 21.69
N LEU A 12 7.89 -16.53 21.48
CA LEU A 12 8.84 -15.98 20.48
C LEU A 12 10.28 -16.32 20.87
N ALA A 13 10.61 -16.11 22.15
CA ALA A 13 11.91 -16.50 22.70
C ALA A 13 12.12 -18.02 22.60
N GLN A 14 11.09 -18.83 22.86
CA GLN A 14 11.15 -20.28 22.66
C GLN A 14 11.33 -20.69 21.19
N ALA A 15 10.66 -20.01 20.25
CA ALA A 15 10.79 -20.24 18.82
C ALA A 15 12.23 -19.93 18.37
N ALA A 16 12.78 -18.79 18.78
CA ALA A 16 14.18 -18.45 18.51
C ALA A 16 15.16 -19.46 19.11
N ALA A 17 14.97 -19.86 20.38
CA ALA A 17 15.82 -20.87 21.02
C ALA A 17 15.70 -22.25 20.35
N ARG A 18 14.52 -22.61 19.83
CA ARG A 18 14.31 -23.86 19.08
C ARG A 18 15.04 -23.82 17.74
N VAL A 19 14.95 -22.73 17.00
CA VAL A 19 15.65 -22.59 15.71
C VAL A 19 17.16 -22.67 15.91
N ARG A 20 17.72 -22.00 16.92
CA ARG A 20 19.15 -22.10 17.26
C ARG A 20 19.59 -23.51 17.64
N ARG A 21 18.78 -24.24 18.40
CA ARG A 21 19.06 -25.66 18.71
C ARG A 21 19.12 -26.52 17.45
N ARG A 22 18.16 -26.34 16.52
CA ARG A 22 18.17 -27.07 15.25
C ARG A 22 19.42 -26.79 14.43
N VAL A 23 19.91 -25.55 14.39
CA VAL A 23 21.18 -25.24 13.73
C VAL A 23 22.36 -25.95 14.41
N ALA A 24 22.37 -26.04 15.74
CA ALA A 24 23.43 -26.74 16.47
C ALA A 24 23.42 -28.27 16.24
N ASP A 25 22.24 -28.83 15.93
CA ASP A 25 22.08 -30.25 15.60
C ASP A 25 22.44 -30.58 14.14
N LEU A 26 22.71 -29.58 13.29
CA LEU A 26 23.10 -29.80 11.89
C LEU A 26 24.59 -30.13 11.78
N GLU A 27 24.91 -31.12 10.92
CA GLU A 27 26.28 -31.35 10.49
C GLU A 27 26.83 -30.10 9.75
N PRO A 28 28.06 -29.64 10.02
CA PRO A 28 28.62 -28.43 9.43
C PRO A 28 28.63 -28.42 7.90
N HIS A 29 28.68 -29.59 7.28
CA HIS A 29 28.74 -29.77 5.82
C HIS A 29 27.44 -30.31 5.22
N ASP A 30 26.35 -30.39 6.00
CA ASP A 30 25.03 -30.72 5.46
C ASP A 30 24.48 -29.53 4.68
N TRP A 31 24.48 -29.65 3.35
CA TRP A 31 23.93 -28.67 2.41
C TRP A 31 22.58 -29.09 1.84
N SER A 32 21.89 -30.02 2.49
CA SER A 32 20.52 -30.37 2.12
C SER A 32 19.61 -29.14 2.15
N ASP A 33 18.57 -29.13 1.32
CA ASP A 33 17.56 -28.05 1.31
C ASP A 33 16.94 -27.83 2.70
N GLN A 34 16.82 -28.90 3.48
CA GLN A 34 16.40 -28.85 4.87
C GLN A 34 17.38 -28.01 5.72
N ALA A 35 18.66 -28.36 5.71
CA ALA A 35 19.70 -27.67 6.47
C ALA A 35 19.85 -26.21 6.03
N CYS A 36 19.81 -25.93 4.74
CA CYS A 36 19.82 -24.57 4.19
C CYS A 36 18.63 -23.75 4.68
N ARG A 37 17.40 -24.28 4.65
CA ARG A 37 16.20 -23.60 5.19
C ARG A 37 16.31 -23.33 6.69
N ILE A 38 16.82 -24.29 7.47
CA ILE A 38 17.01 -24.12 8.92
C ILE A 38 18.02 -23.01 9.22
N ARG A 39 19.13 -22.95 8.48
CA ARG A 39 20.12 -21.87 8.63
C ARG A 39 19.54 -20.51 8.24
N GLN A 40 18.76 -20.43 7.16
CA GLN A 40 18.08 -19.20 6.77
C GLN A 40 17.08 -18.75 7.84
N GLU A 41 16.25 -19.66 8.34
CA GLU A 41 15.32 -19.41 9.45
C GLU A 41 16.05 -18.83 10.67
N ALA A 42 17.22 -19.38 11.01
CA ALA A 42 18.03 -18.86 12.12
C ALA A 42 18.58 -17.45 11.87
N LEU A 43 19.06 -17.16 10.66
CA LEU A 43 19.56 -15.84 10.31
C LEU A 43 18.47 -14.78 10.39
N ASP A 44 17.28 -15.06 9.85
CA ASP A 44 16.13 -14.14 9.87
C ASP A 44 15.66 -13.87 11.30
N VAL A 45 15.57 -14.93 12.12
CA VAL A 45 15.18 -14.82 13.53
C VAL A 45 16.23 -14.09 14.35
N ASP A 46 17.52 -14.32 14.12
CA ASP A 46 18.58 -13.62 14.84
C ASP A 46 18.65 -12.14 14.45
N LEU A 47 18.42 -11.80 13.18
CA LEU A 47 18.29 -10.41 12.75
C LEU A 47 17.14 -9.71 13.46
N TRP A 48 15.97 -10.35 13.47
CA TRP A 48 14.78 -9.86 14.16
C TRP A 48 15.04 -9.64 15.66
N GLU A 49 15.51 -10.66 16.36
CA GLU A 49 15.72 -10.60 17.82
C GLU A 49 16.84 -9.63 18.21
N ARG A 50 17.87 -9.45 17.36
CA ARG A 50 18.89 -8.40 17.58
C ARG A 50 18.27 -7.02 17.55
N ARG A 51 17.44 -6.71 16.55
CA ARG A 51 16.79 -5.40 16.43
C ARG A 51 15.67 -5.17 17.43
N ARG A 52 14.96 -6.23 17.86
CA ARG A 52 13.87 -6.17 18.86
C ARG A 52 14.36 -5.97 20.29
N ARG A 53 15.58 -6.40 20.62
CA ARG A 53 16.09 -6.46 22.00
C ARG A 53 15.90 -5.13 22.73
N GLY A 54 15.18 -5.16 23.86
CA GLY A 54 14.94 -3.99 24.70
C GLY A 54 13.85 -3.04 24.19
N ARG A 55 13.14 -3.40 23.10
CA ARG A 55 12.11 -2.57 22.49
C ARG A 55 10.76 -3.29 22.55
N PRO A 56 9.68 -2.62 22.97
CA PRO A 56 8.35 -3.21 23.07
C PRO A 56 7.66 -3.25 21.70
N VAL A 57 8.33 -3.76 20.66
CA VAL A 57 7.82 -3.79 19.27
C VAL A 57 7.31 -5.18 18.95
N ARG A 58 6.18 -5.23 18.23
CA ARG A 58 5.54 -6.47 17.76
C ARG A 58 5.28 -6.39 16.26
N LEU A 59 5.18 -7.55 15.63
CA LEU A 59 4.67 -7.66 14.27
C LEU A 59 3.14 -7.64 14.32
N TRP A 60 2.55 -6.81 13.49
CA TRP A 60 1.10 -6.72 13.32
C TRP A 60 0.75 -6.96 11.86
N SER A 61 -0.47 -7.42 11.63
CA SER A 61 -1.14 -7.31 10.34
C SER A 61 -2.42 -6.52 10.47
N ALA A 62 -2.70 -5.68 9.47
CA ALA A 62 -4.00 -5.05 9.30
C ALA A 62 -4.67 -5.56 8.03
N GLN A 63 -5.99 -5.78 8.13
CA GLN A 63 -6.84 -5.97 6.96
C GLN A 63 -7.44 -4.62 6.59
N LEU A 64 -7.10 -4.13 5.41
CA LEU A 64 -7.63 -2.91 4.83
C LEU A 64 -8.70 -3.27 3.80
N VAL A 65 -9.80 -2.53 3.80
CA VAL A 65 -10.82 -2.60 2.74
C VAL A 65 -10.66 -1.38 1.86
N VAL A 66 -10.29 -1.61 0.60
CA VAL A 66 -10.12 -0.57 -0.40
C VAL A 66 -11.32 -0.61 -1.34
N ARG A 67 -11.98 0.54 -1.53
CA ARG A 67 -13.17 0.62 -2.38
C ARG A 67 -12.97 1.52 -3.57
N THR A 68 -13.61 1.17 -4.68
CA THR A 68 -13.63 2.00 -5.89
C THR A 68 -14.93 1.84 -6.66
N ALA A 69 -15.24 2.82 -7.52
CA ALA A 69 -16.25 2.64 -8.55
C ALA A 69 -15.60 2.16 -9.86
N GLY A 70 -16.26 1.23 -10.54
CA GLY A 70 -15.82 0.64 -11.80
C GLY A 70 -16.99 0.29 -12.71
N LEU A 71 -16.74 0.23 -14.02
CA LEU A 71 -17.73 -0.19 -15.01
C LEU A 71 -18.04 -1.69 -14.92
N ASP A 72 -16.99 -2.48 -14.71
CA ASP A 72 -17.00 -3.93 -14.63
C ASP A 72 -15.87 -4.41 -13.70
N ALA A 73 -15.75 -5.74 -13.52
CA ALA A 73 -14.76 -6.32 -12.64
C ALA A 73 -13.31 -6.07 -13.10
N ASP A 74 -13.07 -5.92 -14.42
CA ASP A 74 -11.73 -5.73 -14.97
C ASP A 74 -11.29 -4.27 -14.84
N ASP A 75 -12.18 -3.31 -15.09
CA ASP A 75 -11.97 -1.89 -14.79
C ASP A 75 -11.76 -1.68 -13.29
N ALA A 76 -12.57 -2.33 -12.45
CA ALA A 76 -12.38 -2.30 -11.00
C ALA A 76 -11.03 -2.89 -10.59
N ARG A 77 -10.62 -4.03 -11.17
CA ARG A 77 -9.32 -4.65 -10.90
C ARG A 77 -8.19 -3.71 -11.28
N PHE A 78 -8.24 -3.09 -12.46
CA PHE A 78 -7.24 -2.13 -12.92
C PHE A 78 -7.16 -0.94 -11.97
N ARG A 79 -8.30 -0.34 -11.63
CA ARG A 79 -8.37 0.80 -10.71
C ARG A 79 -7.86 0.45 -9.33
N LEU A 80 -8.28 -0.68 -8.77
CA LEU A 80 -7.78 -1.13 -7.49
C LEU A 80 -6.27 -1.32 -7.56
N ALA A 81 -5.72 -1.94 -8.60
CA ALA A 81 -4.27 -2.05 -8.80
C ALA A 81 -3.56 -0.69 -8.87
N CYS A 82 -4.19 0.35 -9.44
CA CYS A 82 -3.67 1.72 -9.44
C CYS A 82 -3.76 2.43 -8.08
N LEU A 83 -4.70 2.02 -7.23
CA LEU A 83 -4.91 2.53 -5.87
C LEU A 83 -4.14 1.71 -4.82
N ALA A 84 -3.52 0.59 -5.20
CA ALA A 84 -3.52 -0.63 -4.37
C ALA A 84 -2.52 -0.70 -3.22
N HIS A 85 -1.63 0.27 -2.99
CA HIS A 85 -0.45 -0.03 -2.17
C HIS A 85 -0.41 0.87 -0.94
N PRO A 86 -0.60 0.32 0.28
CA PRO A 86 -0.31 1.07 1.48
C PRO A 86 1.18 1.37 1.51
N TYR A 87 1.53 2.64 1.62
CA TYR A 87 2.91 3.10 1.67
C TYR A 87 3.42 3.03 3.10
N HIS A 88 4.49 2.26 3.28
CA HIS A 88 5.32 2.36 4.47
C HIS A 88 6.05 3.72 4.47
N ARG A 89 6.55 4.15 5.63
CA ARG A 89 7.35 5.37 5.78
C ARG A 89 8.61 5.35 4.92
N ILE A 90 9.17 4.16 4.68
CA ILE A 90 10.28 3.96 3.72
C ILE A 90 9.85 4.06 2.25
N GLY A 91 8.56 3.89 1.93
CA GLY A 91 8.03 3.90 0.57
C GLY A 91 7.16 2.67 0.27
N ASP A 92 7.00 2.35 -1.01
CA ASP A 92 6.31 1.14 -1.44
C ASP A 92 7.16 -0.11 -1.15
N VAL A 93 6.56 -1.10 -0.48
CA VAL A 93 7.21 -2.37 -0.16
C VAL A 93 6.25 -3.52 -0.47
N PRO A 94 6.23 -4.02 -1.72
CA PRO A 94 5.27 -5.03 -2.17
C PRO A 94 5.24 -6.32 -1.36
N ARG A 95 6.34 -6.67 -0.67
CA ARG A 95 6.42 -7.86 0.18
C ARG A 95 5.63 -7.73 1.48
N LEU A 96 5.29 -6.51 1.89
CA LEU A 96 4.60 -6.25 3.14
C LEU A 96 3.09 -6.17 2.97
N TYR A 97 2.57 -6.35 1.76
CA TYR A 97 1.13 -6.46 1.57
C TYR A 97 0.72 -7.57 0.59
N ALA A 98 -0.53 -8.00 0.72
CA ALA A 98 -1.17 -8.93 -0.20
C ALA A 98 -2.60 -8.45 -0.49
N THR A 99 -3.00 -8.49 -1.75
CA THR A 99 -4.31 -7.98 -2.20
C THR A 99 -5.17 -9.12 -2.71
N ALA A 100 -6.39 -9.23 -2.18
CA ALA A 100 -7.41 -10.12 -2.69
C ALA A 100 -8.02 -9.58 -4.00
N GLY A 101 -8.61 -10.47 -4.80
CA GLY A 101 -9.33 -10.05 -6.00
C GLY A 101 -10.53 -9.15 -5.68
N PRO A 102 -10.93 -8.27 -6.62
CA PRO A 102 -12.08 -7.40 -6.41
C PRO A 102 -13.37 -8.20 -6.29
N THR A 103 -14.23 -7.76 -5.37
CA THR A 103 -15.60 -8.25 -5.23
C THR A 103 -16.56 -7.08 -5.36
N GLU A 104 -17.73 -7.30 -5.96
CA GLU A 104 -18.77 -6.29 -6.04
C GLU A 104 -19.23 -5.89 -4.61
N TRP A 105 -19.49 -4.60 -4.41
CA TRP A 105 -19.89 -4.01 -3.14
C TRP A 105 -20.85 -2.82 -3.39
N PRO A 106 -21.82 -2.53 -2.50
CA PRO A 106 -22.22 -3.32 -1.33
C PRO A 106 -22.80 -4.68 -1.71
N VAL A 107 -22.65 -5.65 -0.82
CA VAL A 107 -23.30 -6.95 -0.96
C VAL A 107 -24.67 -6.83 -0.30
N PRO A 108 -25.78 -6.95 -1.04
CA PRO A 108 -27.10 -6.90 -0.44
C PRO A 108 -27.27 -8.00 0.61
N ASP A 109 -28.02 -7.73 1.67
CA ASP A 109 -28.38 -8.73 2.67
C ASP A 109 -29.28 -9.83 2.09
N GLU A 110 -29.72 -10.77 2.94
CA GLU A 110 -30.60 -11.87 2.51
C GLU A 110 -31.95 -11.41 1.92
N TYR A 111 -32.35 -10.17 2.18
CA TYR A 111 -33.56 -9.53 1.65
C TYR A 111 -33.28 -8.60 0.45
N GLY A 112 -32.01 -8.51 0.01
CA GLY A 112 -31.60 -7.63 -1.06
C GLY A 112 -31.49 -6.16 -0.64
N ALA A 113 -31.52 -5.85 0.65
CA ALA A 113 -31.35 -4.51 1.16
C ALA A 113 -29.86 -4.17 1.37
N ILE A 114 -29.55 -2.89 1.26
CA ILE A 114 -28.25 -2.31 1.63
C ILE A 114 -28.52 -1.21 2.65
N THR A 115 -27.57 -0.98 3.55
CA THR A 115 -27.74 0.08 4.55
C THR A 115 -27.68 1.47 3.90
N ASP A 116 -28.31 2.47 4.53
CA ASP A 116 -28.26 3.86 4.06
C ASP A 116 -26.82 4.39 4.02
N GLU A 117 -25.97 3.94 4.94
CA GLU A 117 -24.54 4.28 5.00
C GLU A 117 -23.79 3.72 3.77
N GLU A 118 -23.96 2.44 3.47
CA GLU A 118 -23.37 1.81 2.28
C GLU A 118 -23.89 2.44 0.98
N ALA A 119 -25.18 2.80 0.94
CA ALA A 119 -25.77 3.49 -0.20
C ALA A 119 -25.16 4.89 -0.40
N ALA A 120 -24.96 5.63 0.70
CA ALA A 120 -24.33 6.95 0.67
C ALA A 120 -22.86 6.89 0.23
N GLU A 121 -22.10 5.90 0.74
CA GLU A 121 -20.72 5.66 0.37
C GLU A 121 -20.59 5.19 -1.10
N ALA A 122 -21.44 4.28 -1.56
CA ALA A 122 -21.51 3.87 -2.96
C ALA A 122 -21.82 5.07 -3.88
N ALA A 123 -22.75 5.94 -3.48
CA ALA A 123 -23.03 7.18 -4.20
C ALA A 123 -21.81 8.11 -4.22
N SER A 124 -21.04 8.18 -3.12
CA SER A 124 -19.79 8.92 -3.06
C SER A 124 -18.78 8.36 -4.06
N LEU A 125 -18.48 7.06 -4.01
CA LEU A 125 -17.56 6.34 -4.91
C LEU A 125 -17.88 6.58 -6.39
N ARG A 126 -19.17 6.50 -6.77
CA ARG A 126 -19.60 6.77 -8.16
C ARG A 126 -19.32 8.21 -8.60
N ARG A 127 -19.45 9.19 -7.70
CA ARG A 127 -19.06 10.59 -7.99
C ARG A 127 -17.55 10.74 -8.14
N MET A 128 -16.75 9.85 -7.56
CA MET A 128 -15.28 9.85 -7.67
C MET A 128 -14.80 9.26 -9.00
N TYR A 129 -15.67 8.60 -9.76
CA TYR A 129 -15.30 8.00 -11.04
C TYR A 129 -14.94 9.10 -12.06
N PRO A 130 -13.71 9.12 -12.62
CA PRO A 130 -13.33 10.07 -13.65
C PRO A 130 -14.15 9.86 -14.93
N ALA A 131 -15.19 10.69 -15.10
CA ALA A 131 -16.17 10.60 -16.19
C ALA A 131 -15.55 10.61 -17.59
N ALA A 132 -14.44 11.33 -17.78
CA ALA A 132 -13.79 11.47 -19.08
C ALA A 132 -13.26 10.15 -19.67
N LEU A 133 -12.90 9.16 -18.83
CA LEU A 133 -12.35 7.89 -19.32
C LEU A 133 -13.46 6.96 -19.87
N ALA A 134 -14.64 7.01 -19.25
CA ALA A 134 -15.78 6.22 -19.69
C ALA A 134 -16.39 6.73 -21.00
N GLU A 135 -16.41 8.05 -21.21
CA GLU A 135 -16.86 8.63 -22.49
C GLU A 135 -15.90 8.26 -23.63
N ARG A 136 -14.57 8.23 -23.39
CA ARG A 136 -13.60 7.74 -24.38
C ARG A 136 -13.76 6.26 -24.71
N ARG A 137 -13.97 5.40 -23.70
CA ARG A 137 -14.13 3.95 -23.92
C ARG A 137 -15.47 3.63 -24.60
N ARG A 138 -16.55 4.30 -24.21
CA ARG A 138 -17.86 4.22 -24.89
C ARG A 138 -17.72 4.65 -26.35
N ARG A 139 -17.12 5.82 -26.62
CA ARG A 139 -16.87 6.26 -28.00
C ARG A 139 -16.00 5.29 -28.78
N ALA A 140 -14.93 4.74 -28.20
CA ALA A 140 -14.07 3.77 -28.89
C ALA A 140 -14.82 2.48 -29.29
N VAL A 141 -15.72 2.00 -28.42
CA VAL A 141 -16.61 0.85 -28.71
C VAL A 141 -17.66 1.22 -29.75
N GLU A 142 -18.28 2.40 -29.64
CA GLU A 142 -19.30 2.90 -30.60
C GLU A 142 -18.70 3.20 -31.98
N THR A 143 -17.45 3.67 -32.05
CA THR A 143 -16.74 3.97 -33.31
C THR A 143 -15.97 2.77 -33.87
N GLY A 144 -16.11 1.57 -33.28
CA GLY A 144 -15.45 0.35 -33.75
C GLY A 144 -13.91 0.39 -33.74
N HIS A 145 -13.30 1.29 -32.95
CA HIS A 145 -11.84 1.40 -32.85
C HIS A 145 -11.31 0.37 -31.85
N VAL A 146 -11.29 -0.90 -32.26
CA VAL A 146 -10.41 -1.89 -31.67
C VAL A 146 -9.00 -1.54 -32.14
N THR A 147 -8.14 -1.04 -31.25
CA THR A 147 -6.73 -0.79 -31.58
C THR A 147 -6.05 -2.13 -31.85
N GLY A 148 -6.04 -2.52 -33.12
CA GLY A 148 -5.12 -3.50 -33.65
C GLY A 148 -3.69 -2.98 -33.44
N THR A 149 -2.86 -3.82 -32.86
CA THR A 149 -1.42 -3.62 -32.73
C THR A 149 -0.79 -3.52 -34.12
N GLY A 150 -0.43 -2.31 -34.55
CA GLY A 150 0.32 -2.04 -35.78
C GLY A 150 1.57 -1.22 -35.47
N HIS A 151 2.73 -1.85 -35.58
CA HIS A 151 4.04 -1.20 -35.62
C HIS A 151 4.20 -0.36 -36.90
N ALA A 152 4.76 0.86 -36.77
CA ALA A 152 5.82 1.38 -37.65
C ALA A 152 6.46 2.64 -37.02
N ALA A 153 7.77 2.78 -37.28
CA ALA A 153 8.72 3.85 -36.91
C ALA A 153 8.30 5.24 -37.47
N GLU A 154 8.89 6.40 -37.17
CA GLU A 154 10.31 6.78 -37.05
C GLU A 154 10.38 8.31 -36.73
N GLY A 155 11.44 8.81 -36.07
CA GLY A 155 12.01 10.14 -36.39
C GLY A 155 11.98 11.31 -35.39
N ALA A 156 13.17 11.60 -34.82
CA ALA A 156 13.79 12.92 -34.59
C ALA A 156 13.51 13.80 -33.33
N THR A 157 14.54 13.92 -32.48
CA THR A 157 14.96 15.09 -31.64
C THR A 157 15.63 16.20 -32.50
N PRO A 158 15.92 17.47 -32.08
CA PRO A 158 16.41 17.90 -30.73
C PRO A 158 16.19 19.38 -30.21
N VAL A 159 16.51 19.58 -28.90
CA VAL A 159 17.23 20.71 -28.20
C VAL A 159 16.66 22.15 -28.02
N GLY A 160 16.83 22.67 -26.79
CA GLY A 160 17.00 24.10 -26.37
C GLY A 160 16.12 24.46 -25.15
N GLY A 161 16.58 24.85 -23.94
CA GLY A 161 17.56 25.88 -23.50
C GLY A 161 16.78 26.99 -22.77
N GLY A 162 16.75 27.06 -21.43
CA GLY A 162 17.57 27.96 -20.59
C GLY A 162 16.76 29.18 -20.07
N GLY A 163 16.90 29.55 -18.78
CA GLY A 163 16.45 30.87 -18.28
C GLY A 163 16.03 30.93 -16.81
N ALA A 164 16.94 31.44 -15.96
CA ALA A 164 16.72 31.81 -14.56
C ALA A 164 16.25 33.27 -14.42
N GLY A 165 15.57 33.62 -13.31
CA GLY A 165 15.21 35.00 -12.97
C GLY A 165 14.78 35.16 -11.50
N ALA A 166 15.37 36.15 -10.82
CA ALA A 166 15.48 36.34 -9.38
C ALA A 166 14.27 36.98 -8.63
N ASN A 167 14.25 36.71 -7.31
CA ASN A 167 13.90 37.52 -6.12
C ASN A 167 12.87 38.65 -6.18
N VAL A 168 11.94 38.64 -5.21
CA VAL A 168 11.43 39.85 -4.53
C VAL A 168 11.19 39.54 -3.04
N ASP A 169 11.81 40.35 -2.17
CA ASP A 169 11.57 40.44 -0.73
C ASP A 169 10.20 41.06 -0.42
N GLY A 170 9.52 40.53 0.59
CA GLY A 170 8.29 41.11 1.15
C GLY A 170 7.95 40.47 2.49
N VAL A 171 8.31 41.16 3.57
CA VAL A 171 7.91 40.86 4.95
C VAL A 171 6.49 41.39 5.18
N ASP A 172 5.55 40.55 5.66
CA ASP A 172 4.39 40.99 6.46
C ASP A 172 3.67 39.79 7.17
N PRO A 173 2.69 40.01 8.07
CA PRO A 173 2.92 40.14 9.51
C PRO A 173 1.94 39.26 10.27
N ASP A 174 2.20 37.97 10.43
CA ASP A 174 1.13 37.12 10.96
C ASP A 174 1.75 35.88 11.58
N GLY A 175 1.78 35.83 12.92
CA GLY A 175 2.55 34.89 13.75
C GLY A 175 2.07 33.44 13.74
N VAL A 176 1.95 32.85 12.56
CA VAL A 176 1.88 31.41 12.34
C VAL A 176 3.24 30.97 11.82
N ASP A 177 3.74 29.85 12.35
CA ASP A 177 5.03 29.29 11.99
C ASP A 177 5.22 29.26 10.46
N PRO A 178 6.25 29.96 9.91
CA PRO A 178 6.52 29.97 8.49
C PRO A 178 6.76 28.57 7.92
N ALA A 179 7.25 27.62 8.73
CA ALA A 179 7.34 26.21 8.33
C ALA A 179 5.95 25.58 8.16
N ALA A 180 5.01 25.80 9.08
CA ALA A 180 3.65 25.28 8.97
C ALA A 180 2.87 25.89 7.77
N ARG A 181 3.09 27.17 7.46
CA ARG A 181 2.53 27.80 6.24
C ARG A 181 3.18 27.29 4.97
N LEU A 182 4.50 27.10 4.97
CA LEU A 182 5.23 26.52 3.85
C LEU A 182 4.79 25.08 3.62
N HIS A 183 4.61 24.28 4.67
CA HIS A 183 4.10 22.91 4.58
C HIS A 183 2.63 22.84 4.15
N ALA A 184 1.76 23.73 4.62
CA ALA A 184 0.37 23.78 4.16
C ALA A 184 0.26 24.27 2.71
N ALA A 185 1.07 25.24 2.30
CA ALA A 185 1.15 25.74 0.93
C ALA A 185 1.79 24.70 -0.01
N ASP A 186 2.81 23.97 0.43
CA ASP A 186 3.45 22.88 -0.30
C ASP A 186 2.54 21.66 -0.39
N HIS A 187 1.74 21.38 0.65
CA HIS A 187 0.71 20.34 0.64
C HIS A 187 -0.44 20.72 -0.30
N ALA A 188 -0.94 21.96 -0.25
CA ALA A 188 -1.95 22.46 -1.17
C ALA A 188 -1.43 22.53 -2.61
N ALA A 189 -0.18 22.95 -2.83
CA ALA A 189 0.47 22.97 -4.14
C ALA A 189 0.78 21.55 -4.63
N ALA A 190 1.12 20.60 -3.75
CA ALA A 190 1.30 19.20 -4.10
C ALA A 190 -0.03 18.54 -4.46
N LEU A 191 -1.11 18.81 -3.73
CA LEU A 191 -2.47 18.38 -4.08
C LEU A 191 -2.98 19.07 -5.34
N GLU A 192 -2.66 20.34 -5.54
CA GLU A 192 -3.03 21.08 -6.75
C GLU A 192 -2.20 20.63 -7.95
N MET A 193 -0.91 20.29 -7.80
CA MET A 193 -0.06 19.75 -8.87
C MET A 193 -0.35 18.28 -9.18
N ALA A 194 -0.60 17.45 -8.16
CA ALA A 194 -1.16 16.11 -8.34
C ALA A 194 -2.52 16.22 -9.05
N GLY A 195 -3.33 17.18 -8.61
CA GLY A 195 -4.56 17.58 -9.27
C GLY A 195 -4.36 18.04 -10.71
N ARG A 196 -3.36 18.88 -11.04
CA ARG A 196 -3.11 19.43 -12.39
C ARG A 196 -2.52 18.38 -13.35
N GLY A 197 -1.71 17.45 -12.84
CA GLY A 197 -1.19 16.30 -13.59
C GLY A 197 -2.28 15.28 -13.95
N VAL A 198 -3.24 15.07 -13.04
CA VAL A 198 -4.43 14.22 -13.26
C VAL A 198 -5.53 14.96 -14.04
N ARG A 199 -5.67 16.29 -13.87
CA ARG A 199 -6.68 17.14 -14.53
C ARG A 199 -6.46 17.31 -16.04
N ARG A 200 -5.25 17.04 -16.55
CA ARG A 200 -5.05 16.96 -18.02
C ARG A 200 -5.73 15.75 -18.67
N THR A 201 -6.31 14.84 -17.89
CA THR A 201 -6.98 13.63 -18.40
C THR A 201 -8.45 13.52 -18.02
N VAL A 202 -9.02 14.41 -17.19
CA VAL A 202 -10.40 14.25 -16.71
C VAL A 202 -11.13 15.58 -16.51
N ALA A 203 -12.08 15.86 -17.41
CA ALA A 203 -13.14 16.83 -17.14
C ALA A 203 -14.23 16.19 -16.27
N PRO A 204 -14.78 16.89 -15.25
CA PRO A 204 -15.99 16.45 -14.56
C PRO A 204 -17.20 16.63 -15.48
N GLY A 205 -17.95 15.56 -15.74
CA GLY A 205 -19.20 15.66 -16.50
C GLY A 205 -19.70 14.31 -16.99
N LEU A 206 -20.90 13.93 -16.54
CA LEU A 206 -21.65 12.68 -16.78
C LEU A 206 -21.06 11.43 -16.11
N ILE A 207 -21.64 11.06 -14.96
CA ILE A 207 -21.43 9.74 -14.36
C ILE A 207 -21.99 8.71 -15.36
N PRO A 208 -21.18 7.77 -15.87
CA PRO A 208 -21.66 6.73 -16.77
C PRO A 208 -22.82 5.97 -16.13
N SER A 209 -23.90 5.75 -16.88
CA SER A 209 -24.92 4.81 -16.45
C SER A 209 -24.28 3.42 -16.34
N GLY A 210 -24.52 2.73 -15.22
CA GLY A 210 -24.01 1.37 -14.98
C GLY A 210 -22.75 1.26 -14.11
N LEU A 211 -22.26 2.33 -13.47
CA LEU A 211 -21.18 2.20 -12.49
C LEU A 211 -21.58 1.34 -11.29
N ARG A 212 -20.77 0.31 -11.04
CA ARG A 212 -20.83 -0.53 -9.86
C ARG A 212 -19.73 -0.13 -8.89
N CYS A 213 -19.92 -0.43 -7.61
CA CYS A 213 -18.87 -0.27 -6.61
C CYS A 213 -18.24 -1.63 -6.35
N TRP A 214 -16.96 -1.59 -6.03
CA TRP A 214 -16.11 -2.75 -5.90
C TRP A 214 -15.21 -2.55 -4.70
N GLN A 215 -14.87 -3.63 -4.02
CA GLN A 215 -13.90 -3.62 -2.94
C GLN A 215 -12.82 -4.66 -3.16
N ALA A 216 -11.64 -4.42 -2.61
CA ALA A 216 -10.60 -5.42 -2.42
C ALA A 216 -10.09 -5.38 -0.97
N TRP A 217 -9.77 -6.56 -0.47
CA TRP A 217 -9.15 -6.71 0.84
C TRP A 217 -7.64 -6.72 0.68
N GLN A 218 -6.94 -6.00 1.55
CA GLN A 218 -5.49 -5.96 1.56
C GLN A 218 -4.98 -6.28 2.96
N ARG A 219 -4.12 -7.29 3.06
CA ARG A 219 -3.36 -7.53 4.29
C ARG A 219 -2.08 -6.70 4.21
N VAL A 220 -1.77 -5.91 5.22
CA VAL A 220 -0.49 -5.19 5.35
C VAL A 220 0.21 -5.58 6.65
N LEU A 221 1.52 -5.82 6.59
CA LEU A 221 2.37 -6.16 7.73
C LEU A 221 3.15 -4.93 8.19
N PHE A 222 3.19 -4.67 9.49
CA PHE A 222 3.93 -3.53 10.04
C PHE A 222 4.41 -3.80 11.47
N LEU A 223 5.39 -3.01 11.90
CA LEU A 223 5.85 -3.00 13.29
C LEU A 223 5.20 -1.85 14.06
N ALA A 224 4.76 -2.13 15.28
CA ALA A 224 4.24 -1.11 16.20
C ALA A 224 4.38 -1.56 17.65
N GLY A 225 4.34 -0.59 18.56
CA GLY A 225 4.09 -0.86 19.98
C GLY A 225 2.66 -1.37 20.20
N PRO A 226 2.38 -2.10 21.30
CA PRO A 226 1.04 -2.63 21.58
C PRO A 226 -0.07 -1.56 21.65
N GLY A 227 0.27 -0.33 22.03
CA GLY A 227 -0.66 0.79 22.08
C GLY A 227 -0.87 1.48 20.74
N ASP A 228 0.06 1.33 19.79
CA ASP A 228 0.14 2.15 18.58
C ASP A 228 -0.32 1.40 17.32
N ALA A 229 -0.67 0.12 17.45
CA ALA A 229 -0.92 -0.74 16.31
C ALA A 229 -2.11 -0.30 15.46
N ARG A 230 -3.19 0.18 16.10
CA ARG A 230 -4.37 0.69 15.39
C ARG A 230 -4.05 1.99 14.65
N ASP A 231 -3.42 2.94 15.32
CA ASP A 231 -3.04 4.22 14.74
C ASP A 231 -2.06 4.04 13.57
N ARG A 232 -1.15 3.05 13.68
CA ARG A 232 -0.24 2.67 12.60
C ARG A 232 -0.99 2.07 11.40
N ALA A 233 -1.98 1.22 11.64
CA ALA A 233 -2.82 0.69 10.58
C ALA A 233 -3.64 1.80 9.89
N GLU A 234 -4.12 2.78 10.65
CA GLU A 234 -4.86 3.93 10.12
C GLU A 234 -3.95 4.87 9.33
N GLU A 235 -2.71 5.11 9.77
CA GLU A 235 -1.70 5.82 8.97
C GLU A 235 -1.48 5.10 7.64
N LEU A 236 -1.27 3.78 7.64
CA LEU A 236 -1.10 2.98 6.42
C LEU A 236 -2.34 3.06 5.51
N ALA A 237 -3.55 2.96 6.06
CA ALA A 237 -4.79 3.09 5.29
C ALA A 237 -4.94 4.49 4.68
N ALA A 238 -4.54 5.55 5.40
CA ALA A 238 -4.60 6.91 4.92
C ALA A 238 -3.66 7.18 3.73
N THR A 239 -2.63 6.35 3.53
CA THR A 239 -1.77 6.44 2.34
C THR A 239 -2.42 5.91 1.06
N VAL A 240 -3.48 5.11 1.20
CA VAL A 240 -4.23 4.57 0.06
C VAL A 240 -5.24 5.63 -0.37
N VAL A 241 -4.86 6.42 -1.37
CA VAL A 241 -5.65 7.56 -1.86
C VAL A 241 -6.12 7.37 -3.30
N ASP A 242 -7.26 7.98 -3.63
CA ASP A 242 -7.78 8.06 -4.98
C ASP A 242 -7.03 9.08 -5.85
N ALA A 243 -7.39 9.15 -7.13
CA ALA A 243 -6.77 10.08 -8.08
C ALA A 243 -6.95 11.58 -7.71
N ARG A 244 -7.76 11.90 -6.70
CA ARG A 244 -8.00 13.26 -6.18
C ARG A 244 -7.32 13.47 -4.82
N GLY A 245 -6.61 12.47 -4.29
CA GLY A 245 -5.98 12.50 -2.99
C GLY A 245 -6.91 12.17 -1.82
N ALA A 246 -8.13 11.70 -2.06
CA ALA A 246 -9.03 11.29 -0.99
C ALA A 246 -8.74 9.85 -0.54
N VAL A 247 -8.75 9.58 0.77
CA VAL A 247 -8.51 8.24 1.32
C VAL A 247 -9.57 7.25 0.79
N ALA A 248 -9.10 6.13 0.24
CA ALA A 248 -9.91 5.08 -0.37
C ALA A 248 -9.89 3.74 0.40
N ALA A 249 -9.11 3.67 1.49
CA ALA A 249 -9.03 2.50 2.36
C ALA A 249 -9.56 2.77 3.76
N SER A 250 -10.04 1.71 4.41
CA SER A 250 -10.42 1.70 5.82
C SER A 250 -9.85 0.47 6.52
N VAL A 251 -9.55 0.57 7.81
CA VAL A 251 -9.01 -0.54 8.59
C VAL A 251 -10.14 -1.41 9.12
N ALA A 252 -10.29 -2.61 8.56
CA ALA A 252 -11.29 -3.58 8.98
C ALA A 252 -10.87 -4.36 10.22
N SER A 253 -9.61 -4.78 10.31
CA SER A 253 -9.08 -5.45 11.50
C SER A 253 -7.58 -5.22 11.67
N VAL A 254 -7.11 -5.37 12.91
CA VAL A 254 -5.69 -5.33 13.27
C VAL A 254 -5.42 -6.52 14.20
N GLN A 255 -4.41 -7.32 13.88
CA GLN A 255 -4.09 -8.55 14.59
C GLN A 255 -2.58 -8.62 14.83
N GLU A 256 -2.19 -9.15 15.98
CA GLU A 256 -0.79 -9.47 16.24
C GLU A 256 -0.39 -10.72 15.45
N GLU A 257 0.77 -10.70 14.81
CA GLU A 257 1.29 -11.85 14.08
C GLU A 257 2.08 -12.74 15.03
N GLU A 258 1.40 -13.76 15.55
CA GLU A 258 1.95 -14.73 16.49
C GLU A 258 2.72 -15.88 15.82
N GLY A 259 3.11 -15.71 14.56
CA GLY A 259 3.64 -16.79 13.74
C GLY A 259 2.59 -17.87 13.45
N ARG A 260 3.00 -18.98 12.87
CA ARG A 260 2.10 -20.08 12.50
C ARG A 260 2.64 -21.43 12.90
N ARG A 261 1.76 -22.42 12.97
CA ARG A 261 2.19 -23.82 13.03
C ARG A 261 2.62 -24.28 11.64
N ASP A 262 3.79 -24.89 11.56
CA ASP A 262 4.25 -25.60 10.37
C ASP A 262 3.26 -26.76 10.11
N PRO A 263 2.69 -26.86 8.89
CA PRO A 263 1.70 -27.90 8.60
C PRO A 263 2.28 -29.32 8.60
N VAL A 264 3.61 -29.47 8.47
CA VAL A 264 4.26 -30.78 8.39
C VAL A 264 4.49 -31.38 9.77
N ASP A 265 4.97 -30.57 10.72
CA ASP A 265 5.40 -31.05 12.05
C ASP A 265 4.68 -30.36 13.23
N GLY A 266 3.76 -29.42 12.95
CA GLY A 266 2.96 -28.71 13.95
C GLY A 266 3.74 -27.70 14.80
N ARG A 267 5.04 -27.48 14.52
CA ARG A 267 5.89 -26.58 15.31
C ARG A 267 5.52 -25.13 15.07
N MET A 268 5.66 -24.28 16.09
CA MET A 268 5.58 -22.84 15.89
C MET A 268 6.78 -22.36 15.07
N VAL A 269 6.49 -21.67 13.98
CA VAL A 269 7.43 -20.98 13.09
C VAL A 269 7.43 -19.50 13.48
N HIS A 270 8.61 -18.94 13.64
CA HIS A 270 8.76 -17.54 13.99
C HIS A 270 8.32 -16.65 12.81
N PRO A 271 7.52 -15.58 13.02
CA PRO A 271 6.95 -14.79 11.93
C PRO A 271 8.00 -14.15 11.00
N ALA A 272 9.18 -13.79 11.53
CA ALA A 272 10.31 -13.30 10.74
C ALA A 272 10.70 -14.22 9.57
N TYR A 273 10.52 -15.54 9.71
CA TYR A 273 10.82 -16.48 8.63
C TYR A 273 9.80 -16.42 7.49
N ASP A 274 8.51 -16.28 7.81
CA ASP A 274 7.46 -16.16 6.79
C ASP A 274 7.55 -14.82 6.04
N VAL A 275 8.02 -13.77 6.71
CA VAL A 275 8.33 -12.47 6.10
C VAL A 275 9.59 -12.54 5.23
N GLY A 276 10.57 -13.34 5.64
CA GLY A 276 11.87 -13.48 5.00
C GLY A 276 12.81 -12.29 5.23
N PRO A 277 14.09 -12.40 4.85
CA PRO A 277 15.14 -11.45 5.23
C PRO A 277 14.86 -10.02 4.76
N PHE A 278 14.52 -9.85 3.48
CA PHE A 278 14.24 -8.53 2.90
C PHE A 278 13.00 -7.87 3.50
N GLY A 279 11.98 -8.66 3.87
CA GLY A 279 10.78 -8.11 4.50
C GLY A 279 11.05 -7.72 5.96
N VAL A 280 11.87 -8.51 6.67
CA VAL A 280 12.30 -8.19 8.04
C VAL A 280 13.11 -6.89 8.06
N GLU A 281 14.05 -6.73 7.14
CA GLU A 281 14.81 -5.48 6.99
C GLU A 281 13.89 -4.30 6.69
N ALA A 282 13.00 -4.43 5.70
CA ALA A 282 12.06 -3.37 5.35
C ALA A 282 11.11 -2.99 6.49
N LEU A 283 10.61 -3.96 7.27
CA LEU A 283 9.78 -3.70 8.44
C LEU A 283 10.51 -2.90 9.52
N TRP A 284 11.76 -3.27 9.79
CA TRP A 284 12.56 -2.56 10.78
C TRP A 284 13.00 -1.20 10.28
N ASP A 285 13.36 -1.07 9.01
CA ASP A 285 13.73 0.21 8.42
C ASP A 285 12.52 1.14 8.37
N ASP A 286 11.31 0.63 8.08
CA ASP A 286 10.05 1.38 8.21
C ASP A 286 9.83 1.91 9.63
N PHE A 287 9.99 1.04 10.63
CA PHE A 287 9.84 1.42 12.03
C PHE A 287 10.91 2.43 12.48
N ASP A 288 12.16 2.25 12.05
CA ASP A 288 13.30 3.07 12.44
C ASP A 288 13.38 4.40 11.66
N THR A 289 12.66 4.52 10.53
CA THR A 289 12.73 5.70 9.63
C THR A 289 12.27 6.98 10.31
N ASP A 290 11.23 6.92 11.13
CA ASP A 290 10.69 8.10 11.79
C ASP A 290 10.26 7.76 13.23
N PRO A 291 10.87 8.40 14.26
CA PRO A 291 10.56 8.11 15.65
C PRO A 291 9.22 8.69 16.12
N ARG A 292 8.56 9.53 15.30
CA ARG A 292 7.27 10.14 15.65
C ARG A 292 6.16 9.09 15.75
N PRO A 293 5.18 9.31 16.64
CA PRO A 293 4.07 8.39 16.82
C PRO A 293 3.27 8.23 15.52
N PRO A 294 2.59 7.08 15.33
CA PRO A 294 1.69 6.93 14.21
C PRO A 294 0.57 7.97 14.20
N GLY A 295 0.15 8.39 13.01
CA GLY A 295 -0.89 9.40 12.83
C GLY A 295 -0.41 10.85 12.95
N ASP A 296 0.88 11.08 13.16
CA ASP A 296 1.48 12.41 13.08
C ASP A 296 1.25 13.01 11.67
N PRO A 297 0.59 14.18 11.55
CA PRO A 297 0.23 14.77 10.25
C PRO A 297 1.41 15.06 9.34
N ASP A 298 2.58 15.38 9.90
CA ASP A 298 3.78 15.69 9.12
C ASP A 298 4.39 14.41 8.55
N VAL A 299 4.38 13.32 9.32
CA VAL A 299 4.78 11.99 8.85
C VAL A 299 3.86 11.57 7.70
N LEU A 300 2.54 11.62 7.90
CA LEU A 300 1.58 11.23 6.87
C LEU A 300 1.74 12.10 5.61
N SER A 301 1.92 13.41 5.76
CA SER A 301 2.16 14.31 4.64
C SER A 301 3.44 13.95 3.87
N ALA A 302 4.54 13.66 4.57
CA ALA A 302 5.79 13.26 3.93
C ALA A 302 5.66 11.93 3.17
N VAL A 303 4.91 10.97 3.72
CA VAL A 303 4.64 9.68 3.06
C VAL A 303 3.77 9.89 1.81
N LEU A 304 2.70 10.67 1.91
CA LEU A 304 1.83 10.99 0.78
C LEU A 304 2.56 11.73 -0.35
N LEU A 305 3.46 12.66 -0.02
CA LEU A 305 4.29 13.35 -1.00
C LEU A 305 5.22 12.39 -1.74
N ARG A 306 5.81 11.42 -1.02
CA ARG A 306 6.66 10.38 -1.61
C ARG A 306 5.85 9.43 -2.49
N ALA A 307 4.68 8.99 -2.03
CA ALA A 307 3.75 8.19 -2.80
C ALA A 307 3.37 8.90 -4.11
N ALA A 308 2.96 10.17 -4.03
CA ALA A 308 2.62 10.97 -5.21
C ALA A 308 3.81 11.15 -6.17
N ALA A 309 5.04 11.27 -5.67
CA ALA A 309 6.24 11.32 -6.51
C ALA A 309 6.49 9.97 -7.22
N TYR A 310 6.37 8.85 -6.49
CA TYR A 310 6.53 7.50 -7.03
C TYR A 310 5.48 7.19 -8.11
N THR A 311 4.20 7.46 -7.82
CA THR A 311 3.11 7.35 -8.77
C THR A 311 3.40 8.18 -10.03
N ARG A 312 3.82 9.44 -9.90
CA ARG A 312 4.17 10.27 -11.07
C ARG A 312 5.32 9.68 -11.88
N GLN A 313 6.33 9.10 -11.24
CA GLN A 313 7.45 8.47 -11.93
C GLN A 313 7.01 7.23 -12.72
N GLU A 314 6.27 6.32 -12.09
CA GLU A 314 5.74 5.10 -12.73
C GLU A 314 4.82 5.43 -13.92
N TYR A 315 3.86 6.34 -13.74
CA TYR A 315 2.97 6.78 -14.83
C TYR A 315 3.68 7.62 -15.90
N GLY A 316 4.69 8.41 -15.52
CA GLY A 316 5.53 9.17 -16.45
C GLY A 316 6.37 8.25 -17.35
N ILE A 317 6.90 7.16 -16.79
CA ILE A 317 7.63 6.14 -17.55
C ILE A 317 6.66 5.34 -18.45
N GLY A 318 5.48 4.99 -17.95
CA GLY A 318 4.46 4.24 -18.70
C GLY A 318 3.77 5.02 -19.83
N THR A 319 3.78 6.35 -19.80
CA THR A 319 3.23 7.20 -20.89
C THR A 319 4.27 7.58 -21.94
N ALA A 320 5.56 7.54 -21.61
CA ALA A 320 6.65 7.79 -22.55
C ALA A 320 7.06 6.55 -23.35
N ARG A 321 6.72 5.33 -22.91
CA ARG A 321 6.96 4.08 -23.63
C ARG A 321 5.65 3.37 -23.91
N SER A 322 5.24 3.40 -25.17
CA SER A 322 4.15 2.59 -25.72
C SER A 322 4.31 1.12 -25.32
N GLY A 323 3.42 0.63 -24.46
CA GLY A 323 3.37 -0.75 -24.00
C GLY A 323 3.48 -0.85 -22.48
N ILE A 324 2.33 -0.75 -21.79
CA ILE A 324 2.23 -1.12 -20.39
C ILE A 324 2.49 -2.63 -20.30
N HIS A 325 3.73 -3.04 -20.13
CA HIS A 325 4.05 -4.33 -19.55
C HIS A 325 3.72 -4.23 -18.07
N MET A 326 2.45 -4.46 -17.72
CA MET A 326 2.08 -4.72 -16.33
C MET A 326 2.94 -5.88 -15.85
N ASN A 327 3.66 -5.67 -14.75
CA ASN A 327 4.54 -6.66 -14.16
C ASN A 327 3.71 -7.90 -13.82
N ALA A 328 3.81 -8.96 -14.64
CA ALA A 328 3.04 -10.21 -14.50
C ALA A 328 3.26 -10.90 -13.13
N ASN A 329 4.27 -10.45 -12.37
CA ASN A 329 4.54 -10.89 -11.01
C ASN A 329 3.50 -10.40 -9.97
N LEU A 330 2.76 -9.31 -10.24
CA LEU A 330 1.63 -8.89 -9.39
C LEU A 330 0.38 -9.78 -9.56
N CYS A 331 0.33 -10.57 -10.64
CA CYS A 331 -0.80 -11.44 -10.97
C CYS A 331 -0.60 -12.91 -10.54
N ASN A 332 0.57 -13.25 -9.99
CA ASN A 332 0.93 -14.60 -9.56
C ASN A 332 0.97 -14.75 -8.02
N ALA A 333 0.14 -14.00 -7.29
CA ALA A 333 -0.12 -14.35 -5.90
C ALA A 333 -0.91 -15.68 -5.89
N PRO A 334 -0.49 -16.71 -5.12
CA PRO A 334 -1.27 -17.92 -4.96
C PRO A 334 -2.67 -17.56 -4.47
N LYS A 335 -3.70 -18.23 -5.01
CA LYS A 335 -5.08 -18.13 -4.50
C LYS A 335 -5.09 -18.63 -3.05
N ILE A 336 -4.85 -17.73 -2.10
CA ILE A 336 -5.12 -17.99 -0.69
C ILE A 336 -6.61 -17.72 -0.50
N THR A 337 -7.39 -18.79 -0.45
CA THR A 337 -8.79 -18.72 -0.03
C THR A 337 -8.78 -18.44 1.48
N TYR A 338 -9.20 -17.25 1.87
CA TYR A 338 -9.37 -16.92 3.29
C TYR A 338 -10.73 -17.45 3.78
N PRO A 339 -10.81 -18.05 4.98
CA PRO A 339 -12.09 -18.31 5.61
C PRO A 339 -12.81 -16.98 5.89
N ARG A 340 -14.12 -16.96 5.60
CA ARG A 340 -15.02 -15.84 5.90
C ARG A 340 -15.19 -15.63 7.39
#